data_AF-A0A379TEV8-F1
#
_entry.id   AF-A0A379TEV8-F1
#
_cell.length_a   1.000
_cell.length_b   1.000
_cell.length_c   1.000
_cell.angle_alpha   90.00
_cell.angle_beta   90.00
_cell.angle_gamma   90.00
#
_symmetry.space_group_name_H-M   'P 1'
#
loop_
_entity.id
_entity.type
_entity.pdbx_description
1 polymer ?
#
loop_
_entity_poly.entity_id
_entity_poly.type
_entity_poly.pdbx_seq_one_letter_code
_entity_poly.pdbx_strand_id
1 'polypeptide(L)'
;MWQAISRLLSEQVGEGEIELRNELPGGEVHAAWHLRYAGHDFFVKCDEREMLRGFTAEADQLELLSRSKTVVVPKVWAVGSDRGLQLFSHGLPPAPPAGRP
;
A
#
# COMPACT_ATOMS: atom_id res chain seq x y z
N MET A 1 1.96 7.72 -13.46
CA MET A 1 1.87 7.16 -12.10
C MET A 1 0.46 6.63 -11.85
N TRP A 2 -0.57 7.48 -11.83
CA TRP A 2 -1.95 7.05 -11.53
C TRP A 2 -2.55 6.02 -12.50
N GLN A 3 -2.28 6.10 -13.80
CA GLN A 3 -2.72 5.07 -14.75
C GLN A 3 -2.07 3.70 -14.47
N ALA A 4 -0.79 3.67 -14.07
CA ALA A 4 -0.10 2.43 -13.72
C ALA A 4 -0.65 1.84 -12.41
N ILE A 5 -0.90 2.68 -11.40
CA ILE A 5 -1.56 2.28 -10.14
C ILE A 5 -2.97 1.73 -10.42
N SER A 6 -3.77 2.41 -11.24
CA SER A 6 -5.13 1.99 -11.57
C SER A 6 -5.15 0.67 -12.33
N ARG A 7 -4.23 0.47 -13.28
CA ARG A 7 -4.10 -0.80 -14.01
C ARG A 7 -3.75 -1.94 -13.07
N LEU A 8 -2.73 -1.72 -12.23
CA LEU A 8 -2.26 -2.72 -11.29
C LEU A 8 -3.32 -3.06 -10.23
N LEU A 9 -4.07 -2.07 -9.75
CA LEU A 9 -5.23 -2.33 -8.86
C LEU A 9 -6.35 -3.08 -9.58
N SER A 10 -6.63 -2.75 -10.84
CA SER A 10 -7.63 -3.46 -11.62
C SER A 10 -7.27 -4.93 -11.83
N GLU A 11 -5.99 -5.23 -12.04
CA GLU A 11 -5.48 -6.61 -12.18
C GLU A 11 -5.58 -7.42 -10.87
N GLN A 12 -5.52 -6.78 -9.71
CA GLN A 12 -5.52 -7.46 -8.40
C GLN A 12 -6.88 -7.49 -7.69
N VAL A 13 -7.64 -6.40 -7.77
CA VAL A 13 -8.87 -6.15 -7.01
C VAL A 13 -10.12 -6.21 -7.91
N GLY A 14 -9.94 -6.12 -9.23
CA GLY A 14 -11.02 -6.03 -10.22
C GLY A 14 -11.23 -4.60 -10.73
N GLU A 15 -12.05 -4.45 -11.77
CA GLU A 15 -12.36 -3.15 -12.37
C GLU A 15 -12.96 -2.16 -11.35
N GLY A 16 -12.52 -0.91 -11.44
CA GLY A 16 -12.92 0.15 -10.51
C GLY A 16 -12.22 1.47 -10.78
N GLU A 17 -12.59 2.48 -10.00
CA GLU A 17 -12.08 3.84 -10.12
C GLU A 17 -11.37 4.30 -8.85
N ILE A 18 -10.40 5.20 -9.02
CA ILE A 18 -9.75 5.87 -7.90
C ILE A 18 -10.64 7.02 -7.43
N GLU A 19 -11.20 6.87 -6.24
CA GLU A 19 -12.12 7.83 -5.61
C GLU A 19 -11.39 8.89 -4.79
N LEU A 20 -10.25 8.54 -4.17
CA LEU A 20 -9.48 9.44 -3.31
C LEU A 20 -7.99 9.25 -3.51
N ARG A 21 -7.24 10.36 -3.51
CA ARG A 21 -5.78 10.41 -3.59
C ARG A 21 -5.28 11.47 -2.63
N ASN A 22 -4.86 11.08 -1.44
CA ASN A 22 -4.32 11.99 -0.45
C ASN A 22 -2.83 11.68 -0.21
N GLU A 23 -1.96 12.66 -0.43
CA GLU A 23 -0.55 12.52 -0.08
C GLU A 23 -0.41 12.54 1.44
N LEU A 24 0.40 11.62 1.97
CA LEU A 24 0.61 11.50 3.41
C LEU A 24 1.90 12.23 3.78
N PRO A 25 1.86 13.22 4.69
CA PRO A 25 3.06 13.89 5.17
C PRO A 25 3.91 12.91 5.99
N GLY A 26 5.24 13.04 5.92
CA GLY A 26 6.17 12.22 6.71
C GLY A 26 6.66 10.94 6.00
N GLY A 27 6.53 10.85 4.68
CA GLY A 27 7.26 9.87 3.87
C GLY A 27 8.75 10.21 3.84
N GLU A 28 9.47 10.01 4.95
CA GLU A 28 10.87 10.46 5.10
C GLU A 28 11.87 9.70 4.20
N VAL A 29 11.43 8.62 3.55
CA VAL A 29 12.23 7.81 2.62
C VAL A 29 11.58 7.67 1.24
N HIS A 30 10.24 7.61 1.16
CA HIS A 30 9.47 7.40 -0.07
C HIS A 30 8.20 8.25 -0.10
N ALA A 31 7.77 8.70 -1.28
CA ALA A 31 6.47 9.36 -1.41
C ALA A 31 5.34 8.39 -1.07
N ALA A 32 4.48 8.80 -0.14
CA ALA A 32 3.42 7.95 0.41
C ALA A 32 2.04 8.56 0.16
N TRP A 33 1.08 7.72 -0.21
CA TRP A 33 -0.28 8.14 -0.54
C TRP A 33 -1.31 7.23 0.14
N HIS A 34 -2.38 7.83 0.65
CA HIS A 34 -3.63 7.15 0.94
C HIS A 34 -4.53 7.24 -0.29
N LEU A 35 -4.93 6.07 -0.79
CA LEU A 35 -5.72 5.90 -1.99
C LEU A 35 -7.01 5.17 -1.64
N ARG A 36 -8.15 5.62 -2.16
CA ARG A 36 -9.37 4.81 -2.18
C ARG A 36 -9.70 4.38 -3.59
N TYR A 37 -9.85 3.08 -3.80
CA TYR A 37 -10.13 2.46 -5.09
C TYR A 37 -11.24 1.42 -4.94
N ALA A 38 -12.33 1.58 -5.70
CA ALA A 38 -13.48 0.66 -5.66
C ALA A 38 -13.99 0.37 -4.23
N GLY A 39 -14.03 1.37 -3.34
CA GLY A 39 -14.44 1.23 -1.95
C GLY A 39 -13.37 0.64 -1.01
N HIS A 40 -12.17 0.34 -1.50
CA HIS A 40 -11.06 -0.20 -0.71
C HIS A 40 -9.96 0.84 -0.47
N ASP A 41 -9.46 0.88 0.76
CA ASP A 41 -8.37 1.77 1.17
C ASP A 41 -7.00 1.12 0.98
N PHE A 42 -6.13 1.82 0.27
CA PHE A 42 -4.76 1.43 -0.03
C PHE A 42 -3.78 2.46 0.51
N PHE A 43 -2.66 1.95 1.00
CA PHE A 43 -1.46 2.73 1.25
C PHE A 43 -0.48 2.43 0.13
N VAL A 44 -0.02 3.48 -0.56
CA VAL A 44 0.84 3.35 -1.73
C VAL A 44 2.16 4.03 -1.43
N LYS A 45 3.26 3.29 -1.55
CA LYS A 45 4.62 3.84 -1.59
C LYS A 45 5.07 3.92 -3.04
N CYS A 46 5.61 5.06 -3.42
CA CYS A 46 6.20 5.24 -4.75
C CYS A 46 7.53 5.95 -4.62
N ASP A 47 8.51 5.49 -5.38
CA ASP A 47 9.83 6.09 -5.42
C ASP A 47 10.45 5.93 -6.81
N GLU A 48 11.78 6.05 -6.92
CA GLU A 48 12.54 5.77 -8.14
C GLU A 48 12.61 4.26 -8.42
N ARG A 49 12.77 3.90 -9.70
CA ARG A 49 12.77 2.50 -10.15
C ARG A 49 13.87 1.67 -9.50
N GLU A 50 14.98 2.30 -9.12
CA GLU A 50 16.12 1.68 -8.45
C GLU A 50 15.75 1.11 -7.08
N MET A 51 14.75 1.71 -6.42
CA MET A 51 14.24 1.27 -5.12
C MET A 51 13.31 0.06 -5.21
N LEU A 52 13.00 -0.44 -6.41
CA LEU A 52 12.16 -1.62 -6.60
C LEU A 52 12.67 -2.83 -5.79
N ARG A 53 13.99 -3.03 -5.72
CA ARG A 53 14.57 -4.11 -4.91
C ARG A 53 14.26 -3.95 -3.42
N GLY A 54 14.29 -2.71 -2.93
CA GLY A 54 13.89 -2.38 -1.55
C GLY A 54 12.42 -2.68 -1.31
N PHE A 55 11.54 -2.30 -2.23
CA PHE A 55 10.12 -2.63 -2.15
C PHE A 55 9.84 -4.14 -2.20
N THR A 56 10.52 -4.89 -3.06
CA THR A 56 10.41 -6.35 -3.07
C THR A 56 10.84 -6.95 -1.73
N ALA A 57 11.98 -6.53 -1.20
CA ALA A 57 12.46 -6.99 0.10
C ALA A 57 11.46 -6.67 1.24
N GLU A 58 10.91 -5.45 1.26
CA GLU A 58 9.89 -5.06 2.24
C GLU A 58 8.64 -5.95 2.14
N ALA A 59 8.18 -6.25 0.92
CA ALA A 59 7.03 -7.13 0.70
C ALA A 59 7.28 -8.55 1.25
N ASP A 60 8.45 -9.12 0.97
CA ASP A 60 8.87 -10.43 1.48
C ASP A 60 8.95 -10.43 3.02
N GLN A 61 9.48 -9.36 3.62
CA GLN A 61 9.56 -9.22 5.09
C GLN A 61 8.16 -9.18 5.74
N LEU A 62 7.21 -8.45 5.15
CA LEU A 62 5.83 -8.39 5.64
C LEU A 62 5.10 -9.71 5.46
N GLU A 63 5.32 -10.42 4.35
CA GLU A 63 4.77 -11.76 4.15
C GLU A 63 5.30 -12.74 5.21
N LEU A 64 6.60 -12.71 5.49
CA LEU A 64 7.22 -13.54 6.52
C LEU A 64 6.63 -13.24 7.91
N LEU A 65 6.50 -11.97 8.27
CA LEU A 65 5.89 -11.56 9.54
C LEU A 65 4.43 -12.00 9.63
N SER A 66 3.65 -11.87 8.56
CA SER A 66 2.25 -12.32 8.50
C SER A 66 2.12 -13.81 8.83
N ARG A 67 3.03 -14.64 8.30
CA ARG A 67 3.05 -16.09 8.56
C ARG A 67 3.35 -16.45 10.01
N SER A 68 4.11 -15.60 10.72
CA SER A 68 4.44 -15.84 12.13
C SER A 68 3.25 -15.70 13.07
N LYS A 69 2.20 -14.96 12.65
CA LYS A 69 1.00 -14.64 13.46
C LYS A 69 1.31 -14.01 14.84
N THR A 70 2.49 -13.41 15.02
CA THR A 70 2.86 -12.74 16.27
C THR A 70 2.50 -11.26 16.28
N VAL A 71 2.46 -10.63 15.11
CA VAL A 71 2.14 -9.20 14.93
C VAL A 71 1.18 -9.01 13.75
N VAL A 72 0.33 -8.00 13.86
CA VAL A 72 -0.54 -7.59 12.75
C VAL A 72 0.31 -6.77 11.77
N VAL A 73 0.31 -7.19 10.51
CA VAL A 73 1.03 -6.50 9.43
C VAL A 73 0.08 -6.18 8.28
N PRO A 74 0.34 -5.10 7.52
CA PRO A 74 -0.44 -4.79 6.34
C PRO A 74 -0.33 -5.91 5.30
N LYS A 75 -1.44 -6.19 4.61
CA LYS A 75 -1.44 -7.11 3.46
C LYS A 75 -0.85 -6.39 2.25
N VAL A 76 0.21 -6.97 1.69
CA VAL A 76 0.79 -6.54 0.41
C VAL A 76 -0.11 -7.05 -0.71
N TRP A 77 -0.48 -6.16 -1.65
CA TRP A 77 -1.24 -6.56 -2.84
C TRP A 77 -0.36 -6.69 -4.06
N ALA A 78 0.59 -5.78 -4.23
CA ALA A 78 1.44 -5.80 -5.40
C ALA A 78 2.70 -4.93 -5.24
N VAL A 79 3.71 -5.29 -6.03
CA VAL A 79 4.96 -4.54 -6.23
C VAL A 79 5.19 -4.44 -7.74
N GLY A 80 5.53 -3.25 -8.25
CA GLY A 80 5.54 -2.97 -9.68
C GLY A 80 6.69 -2.08 -10.17
N SER A 81 7.14 -2.34 -11.39
CA SER A 81 8.39 -1.79 -11.97
C SER A 81 8.24 -0.56 -12.87
N ASP A 82 7.02 -0.11 -13.22
CA ASP A 82 6.84 1.03 -14.14
C ASP A 82 7.56 2.28 -13.61
N ARG A 83 7.60 2.45 -12.28
CA ARG A 83 8.41 3.46 -11.59
C ARG A 83 9.08 3.03 -10.29
N GLY A 84 8.92 1.80 -9.80
CA GLY A 84 9.28 1.48 -8.41
C GLY A 84 8.11 1.85 -7.50
N LEU A 85 7.12 0.97 -7.50
CA LEU A 85 5.82 1.22 -6.87
C LEU A 85 5.47 0.02 -6.00
N GLN A 86 5.02 0.27 -4.78
CA GLN A 86 4.56 -0.76 -3.86
C GLN A 86 3.17 -0.40 -3.31
N LEU A 87 2.24 -1.35 -3.41
CA LEU A 87 0.86 -1.18 -2.96
C LEU A 87 0.54 -2.14 -1.83
N PHE A 88 0.02 -1.56 -0.76
CA PHE A 88 -0.52 -2.25 0.39
C PHE A 88 -2.01 -1.93 0.47
N SER A 89 -2.83 -2.93 0.81
CA SER A 89 -4.14 -2.58 1.37
C SER A 89 -3.93 -2.32 2.83
N HIS A 90 -4.56 -1.26 3.32
CA HIS A 90 -4.54 -1.04 4.75
C HIS A 90 -5.57 -1.95 5.42
N GLY A 91 -5.09 -3.02 6.04
CA GLY A 91 -5.83 -3.77 7.04
C GLY A 91 -5.66 -3.14 8.42
N LEU A 92 -5.78 -1.81 8.52
CA LEU A 92 -5.79 -1.15 9.82
C LEU A 92 -7.04 -1.66 10.52
N PRO A 93 -6.94 -2.31 11.70
CA PRO A 93 -8.11 -2.33 12.55
C PRO A 93 -8.58 -0.87 12.69
N PRO A 94 -9.89 -0.59 12.70
CA PRO A 94 -10.36 0.75 13.03
C PRO A 94 -9.59 1.20 14.28
N ALA A 95 -9.07 2.43 14.25
CA ALA A 95 -8.34 2.99 15.39
C ALA A 95 -9.04 2.57 16.68
N PRO A 96 -8.33 2.04 17.70
CA PRO A 96 -8.98 1.62 18.94
C PRO A 96 -9.87 2.78 19.37
N PRO A 97 -11.16 2.53 19.69
CA PRO A 97 -12.09 3.60 20.00
C PRO A 97 -11.39 4.49 21.02
N ALA A 98 -11.17 5.75 20.66
CA ALA A 98 -10.54 6.73 21.54
C ALA A 98 -11.25 6.58 22.89
N GLY A 99 -10.49 6.12 23.89
CA GLY A 99 -11.02 5.84 25.21
C GLY A 99 -11.85 7.03 25.63
N ARG A 100 -13.17 6.83 25.70
CA ARG A 100 -14.03 7.83 26.31
C ARG A 100 -13.67 7.83 27.80
N PRO A 101 -13.45 9.01 28.40
CA PRO A 101 -13.37 9.12 29.85
C PRO A 101 -14.67 8.67 30.51
#